data_AF-M3GWX8-F1
#
_entry.id   AF-M3GWX8-F1
#
_cell.length_a   1.000
_cell.length_b   1.000
_cell.length_c   1.000
_cell.angle_alpha   90.00
_cell.angle_beta   90.00
_cell.angle_gamma   90.00
#
_symmetry.space_group_name_H-M   'P 1'
#
loop_
_entity.id
_entity.type
_entity.pdbx_description
1 polymer ?
#
loop_
_entity_poly.entity_id
_entity_poly.type
_entity_poly.pdbx_seq_one_letter_code
_entity_poly.pdbx_strand_id
1 'polypeptide(L)'
;MQRHLIFKDEKSDKFWNVEVSGKSFTVTYGKTGTAGTSQTKTFDSEEKCLKEVEKLLSEKLKKGYMEKGSRTSSQNKKTSVKTSDDYSKEWENIVNSKNLQKDLTKHFLYLADSPGFESVVHKIFEHTKKAKINKNTLVVEFKSGNTLTASPPGNPNSYKKFPKSFLKLIEKHNTLKTDRLELGKGYFDFGIFGEGDRVYEIFDGKASNVLCPLHYTDNSDWIYHPTEKNKEGEPAIFPVIHEMEDEINPIYYNIGSLFLQQLADEFEIEVEML
;
A
#
# COMPACT_ATOMS: atom_id res chain seq x y z
N MET A 1 30.23 13.63 5.34
CA MET A 1 29.05 12.77 5.65
C MET A 1 29.55 11.41 6.07
N GLN A 2 29.02 10.78 7.13
CA GLN A 2 29.42 9.43 7.54
C GLN A 2 28.17 8.58 7.84
N ARG A 3 28.16 7.32 7.39
CA ARG A 3 27.08 6.36 7.67
C ARG A 3 27.66 5.03 8.10
N HIS A 4 27.05 4.42 9.10
CA HIS A 4 27.44 3.13 9.66
C HIS A 4 26.27 2.17 9.56
N LEU A 5 26.46 1.06 8.86
CA LEU A 5 25.45 0.04 8.64
C LEU A 5 25.89 -1.30 9.24
N ILE A 6 24.93 -2.03 9.81
CA ILE A 6 25.11 -3.40 10.32
C ILE A 6 24.12 -4.32 9.63
N PHE A 7 24.58 -5.49 9.21
CA PHE A 7 23.76 -6.59 8.75
C PHE A 7 23.97 -7.79 9.66
N LYS A 8 22.88 -8.34 10.20
CA LYS A 8 22.92 -9.49 11.10
C LYS A 8 21.84 -10.50 10.72
N ASP A 9 22.26 -11.73 10.46
CA ASP A 9 21.42 -12.91 10.30
C ASP A 9 21.95 -14.07 11.16
N GLU A 10 21.38 -15.27 11.06
CA GLU A 10 21.78 -16.43 11.87
C GLU A 10 23.24 -16.89 11.65
N LYS A 11 23.85 -16.55 10.50
CA LYS A 11 25.18 -17.02 10.09
C LYS A 11 26.19 -15.88 9.84
N SER A 12 25.75 -14.63 9.81
CA SER A 12 26.52 -13.44 9.41
C SER A 12 26.30 -12.28 10.37
N ASP A 13 27.40 -11.66 10.80
CA ASP A 13 27.40 -10.38 11.51
C ASP A 13 28.44 -9.46 10.85
N LYS A 14 27.98 -8.51 10.06
CA LYS A 14 28.81 -7.70 9.15
C LYS A 14 28.53 -6.22 9.34
N PHE A 15 29.55 -5.40 9.17
CA PHE A 15 29.42 -3.95 9.14
C PHE A 15 29.86 -3.38 7.80
N TRP A 16 29.29 -2.24 7.45
CA TRP A 16 29.67 -1.45 6.29
C TRP A 16 29.54 0.03 6.64
N ASN A 17 30.62 0.77 6.45
CA ASN A 17 30.72 2.18 6.76
C ASN A 17 31.09 2.95 5.50
N VAL A 18 30.64 4.19 5.39
CA VAL A 18 31.12 5.13 4.38
C VAL A 18 31.35 6.49 5.00
N GLU A 19 32.47 7.10 4.65
CA GLU A 19 32.86 8.45 5.03
C GLU A 19 33.18 9.27 3.78
N VAL A 20 32.46 10.36 3.58
CA VAL A 20 32.61 11.27 2.45
C VAL A 20 33.33 12.53 2.91
N SER A 21 34.44 12.84 2.23
CA SER A 21 35.25 14.04 2.40
C SER A 21 35.41 14.74 1.04
N GLY A 22 34.66 15.82 0.85
CA GLY A 22 34.60 16.59 -0.39
C GLY A 22 34.28 15.72 -1.61
N LYS A 23 35.21 15.67 -2.56
CA LYS A 23 35.05 14.91 -3.82
C LYS A 23 35.42 13.43 -3.71
N SER A 24 35.68 12.93 -2.50
CA SER A 24 36.10 11.54 -2.28
C SER A 24 35.28 10.90 -1.17
N PHE A 25 35.14 9.58 -1.24
CA PHE A 25 34.61 8.80 -0.13
C PHE A 25 35.49 7.60 0.17
N THR A 26 35.51 7.17 1.42
CA THR A 26 36.13 5.94 1.91
C THR A 26 35.05 5.02 2.44
N VAL A 27 34.99 3.80 1.91
CA VAL A 27 34.11 2.75 2.39
C VAL A 27 34.93 1.74 3.20
N THR A 28 34.48 1.38 4.40
CA THR A 28 35.10 0.35 5.24
C THR A 28 34.11 -0.76 5.54
N TYR A 29 34.44 -2.02 5.27
CA TYR A 29 33.54 -3.14 5.49
C TYR A 29 34.23 -4.37 6.07
N GLY A 30 33.50 -5.20 6.82
CA GLY A 30 34.07 -6.39 7.43
C GLY A 30 33.10 -7.11 8.35
N LYS A 31 33.61 -8.10 9.10
CA LYS A 31 32.87 -8.76 10.17
C LYS A 31 32.83 -7.83 11.40
N THR A 32 31.68 -7.69 12.05
CA THR A 32 31.53 -6.82 13.23
C THR A 32 32.54 -7.21 14.31
N GLY A 33 33.27 -6.21 14.84
CA GLY A 33 34.34 -6.40 15.82
C GLY A 33 35.75 -6.57 15.23
N THR A 34 35.91 -6.53 13.91
CA THR A 34 37.22 -6.50 13.23
C THR A 34 37.52 -5.10 12.67
N ALA A 35 38.78 -4.84 12.30
CA ALA A 35 39.17 -3.58 11.65
C ALA A 35 38.53 -3.41 10.25
N GLY A 36 38.15 -4.51 9.59
CA GLY A 36 37.59 -4.50 8.23
C GLY A 36 38.61 -4.11 7.16
N THR A 37 38.10 -3.84 5.95
CA THR A 37 38.89 -3.42 4.79
C THR A 37 38.35 -2.09 4.29
N SER A 38 39.25 -1.13 4.04
CA SER A 38 38.89 0.22 3.56
C SER A 38 39.25 0.41 2.08
N GLN A 39 38.39 1.09 1.34
CA GLN A 39 38.59 1.48 -0.05
C GLN A 39 38.16 2.93 -0.26
N THR A 40 39.03 3.74 -0.86
CA THR A 40 38.76 5.16 -1.14
C THR A 40 38.56 5.38 -2.64
N LYS A 41 37.58 6.20 -3.01
CA LYS A 41 37.28 6.58 -4.39
C LYS A 41 37.06 8.09 -4.50
N THR A 42 37.65 8.70 -5.52
CA THR A 42 37.62 10.15 -5.78
C THR A 42 36.93 10.45 -7.11
N PHE A 43 36.20 11.56 -7.17
CA PHE A 43 35.37 11.99 -8.30
C PHE A 43 35.71 13.43 -8.73
N ASP A 44 35.27 13.82 -9.92
CA ASP A 44 35.51 15.17 -10.46
C ASP A 44 34.78 16.27 -9.68
N SER A 45 33.63 15.92 -9.10
CA SER A 45 32.78 16.82 -8.33
C SER A 45 32.21 16.15 -7.08
N GLU A 46 31.92 16.97 -6.08
CA GLU A 46 31.30 16.53 -4.83
C GLU A 46 29.90 15.96 -5.07
N GLU A 47 29.13 16.54 -5.99
CA GLU A 47 27.80 16.03 -6.36
C GLU A 47 27.84 14.61 -6.94
N LYS A 48 28.83 14.30 -7.80
CA LYS A 48 29.00 12.94 -8.35
C LYS A 48 29.40 11.96 -7.24
N CYS A 49 30.28 12.39 -6.32
CA CYS A 49 30.69 11.60 -5.16
C CYS A 49 29.48 11.24 -4.29
N LEU A 50 28.63 12.22 -3.95
CA LEU A 50 27.45 12.02 -3.11
C LEU A 50 26.42 11.11 -3.78
N LYS A 51 26.13 11.28 -5.07
CA LYS A 51 25.19 10.41 -5.81
C LYS A 51 25.62 8.94 -5.80
N GLU A 52 26.91 8.67 -5.96
CA GLU A 52 27.43 7.30 -5.91
C GLU A 52 27.35 6.72 -4.49
N VAL A 53 27.61 7.54 -3.46
CA VAL A 53 27.46 7.12 -2.05
C VAL A 53 26.01 6.79 -1.71
N GLU A 54 25.06 7.61 -2.16
CA GLU A 54 23.62 7.36 -2.00
C GLU A 54 23.19 6.07 -2.70
N LYS A 55 23.70 5.81 -3.90
CA LYS A 55 23.46 4.56 -4.62
C LYS A 55 23.97 3.36 -3.81
N LEU A 56 25.22 3.40 -3.33
CA LEU A 56 25.80 2.34 -2.51
C LEU A 56 25.03 2.12 -1.21
N LEU A 57 24.59 3.20 -0.54
CA LEU A 57 23.74 3.11 0.64
C LEU A 57 22.41 2.42 0.34
N SER A 58 21.73 2.83 -0.74
CA SER A 58 20.46 2.22 -1.14
C SER A 58 20.61 0.73 -1.46
N GLU A 59 21.72 0.33 -2.07
CA GLU A 59 22.03 -1.08 -2.35
C GLU A 59 22.28 -1.88 -1.07
N LYS A 60 22.92 -1.28 -0.06
CA LYS A 60 23.14 -1.93 1.25
C LYS A 60 21.85 -2.06 2.05
N LEU A 61 21.02 -1.01 2.08
CA LEU A 61 19.72 -1.05 2.77
C LEU A 61 18.78 -2.07 2.12
N LYS A 62 18.74 -2.18 0.78
CA LYS A 62 18.00 -3.24 0.07
C LYS A 62 18.47 -4.65 0.42
N LYS A 63 19.75 -4.82 0.76
CA LYS A 63 20.34 -6.10 1.21
C LYS A 63 20.13 -6.36 2.71
N GLY A 64 19.32 -5.55 3.39
CA GLY A 64 18.94 -5.74 4.80
C GLY A 64 19.92 -5.14 5.81
N TYR A 65 20.89 -4.33 5.38
CA TYR A 65 21.74 -3.59 6.31
C TYR A 65 20.93 -2.48 6.99
N MET A 66 21.16 -2.24 8.28
CA MET A 66 20.47 -1.23 9.10
C MET A 66 21.45 -0.23 9.70
N GLU A 67 21.03 1.03 9.88
CA GLU A 67 21.90 2.07 10.46
C GLU A 67 22.18 1.87 11.95
N LYS A 68 23.47 1.87 12.33
CA LYS A 68 23.92 1.77 13.71
C LYS A 68 23.74 3.12 14.41
N GLY A 69 22.70 3.27 15.23
CA GLY A 69 22.52 4.45 16.09
C GLY A 69 21.12 5.05 16.18
N SER A 70 20.07 4.42 15.65
CA SER A 70 18.69 4.91 15.85
C SER A 70 18.20 4.63 17.29
N ARG A 71 18.69 5.42 18.26
CA ARG A 71 18.07 5.72 19.55
C ARG A 71 18.10 7.24 19.75
N THR A 72 16.93 7.85 19.57
CA THR A 72 16.41 9.13 20.14
C THR A 72 17.35 10.34 20.33
N SER A 73 17.11 11.44 19.61
CA SER A 73 16.37 12.63 20.12
C SER A 73 16.42 13.85 19.15
N SER A 74 15.23 14.46 18.95
CA SER A 74 14.88 15.87 18.66
C SER A 74 15.72 16.76 17.71
N GLN A 75 15.18 17.15 16.54
CA GLN A 75 14.40 18.40 16.29
C GLN A 75 14.36 18.81 14.78
N ASN A 76 13.14 18.79 14.21
CA ASN A 76 12.56 19.66 13.17
C ASN A 76 13.36 20.17 11.94
N LYS A 77 13.01 19.65 10.73
CA LYS A 77 12.07 20.31 9.79
C LYS A 77 11.73 19.44 8.56
N LYS A 78 10.43 19.10 8.45
CA LYS A 78 9.60 18.83 7.26
C LYS A 78 10.08 17.81 6.20
N THR A 79 9.66 16.57 6.42
CA THR A 79 8.76 15.87 5.50
C THR A 79 7.91 14.93 6.35
N SER A 80 6.62 15.20 6.44
CA SER A 80 5.68 14.53 7.34
C SER A 80 5.47 13.09 6.94
N VAL A 81 6.27 12.19 7.49
CA VAL A 81 5.90 10.79 7.67
C VAL A 81 4.83 10.78 8.77
N LYS A 82 3.58 10.47 8.41
CA LYS A 82 2.54 10.14 9.39
C LYS A 82 2.98 8.89 10.15
N THR A 83 3.50 9.08 11.35
CA THR A 83 3.92 7.98 12.23
C THR A 83 2.71 7.32 12.88
N SER A 84 2.94 6.11 13.38
CA SER A 84 2.03 5.22 14.11
C SER A 84 1.08 5.89 15.13
N ASP A 85 1.47 7.03 15.69
CA ASP A 85 0.72 7.73 16.74
C ASP A 85 -0.44 8.60 16.20
N ASP A 86 -0.45 8.92 14.90
CA ASP A 86 -1.41 9.84 14.30
C ASP A 86 -2.75 9.13 14.00
N TYR A 87 -2.71 7.97 13.34
CA TYR A 87 -3.93 7.22 13.01
C TYR A 87 -4.62 6.66 14.27
N SER A 88 -3.84 6.24 15.28
CA SER A 88 -4.39 5.65 16.50
C SER A 88 -5.26 6.66 17.25
N LYS A 89 -4.79 7.91 17.38
CA LYS A 89 -5.55 9.01 17.98
C LYS A 89 -6.76 9.41 17.15
N GLU A 90 -6.63 9.44 15.81
CA GLU A 90 -7.76 9.69 14.91
C GLU A 90 -8.86 8.65 15.16
N TRP A 91 -8.51 7.36 15.20
CA TRP A 91 -9.47 6.28 15.44
C TRP A 91 -10.09 6.35 16.83
N GLU A 92 -9.30 6.64 17.87
CA GLU A 92 -9.82 6.83 19.24
C GLU A 92 -10.86 7.95 19.30
N ASN A 93 -10.62 9.06 18.59
CA ASN A 93 -11.59 10.15 18.50
C ASN A 93 -12.87 9.71 17.77
N ILE A 94 -12.74 8.94 16.69
CA ILE A 94 -13.88 8.43 15.92
C ILE A 94 -14.75 7.50 16.78
N VAL A 95 -14.15 6.48 17.43
CA VAL A 95 -14.93 5.49 18.20
C VAL A 95 -15.60 6.08 19.44
N ASN A 96 -15.07 7.18 19.98
CA ASN A 96 -15.67 7.93 21.09
C ASN A 96 -16.55 9.10 20.64
N SER A 97 -16.80 9.25 19.34
CA SER A 97 -17.55 10.37 18.80
C SER A 97 -19.04 10.33 19.17
N LYS A 98 -19.60 11.50 19.47
CA LYS A 98 -21.05 11.70 19.64
C LYS A 98 -21.81 11.59 18.32
N ASN A 99 -21.14 11.76 17.18
CA ASN A 99 -21.73 11.66 15.85
C ASN A 99 -20.89 10.69 15.00
N LEU A 100 -20.92 9.43 15.43
CA LEU A 100 -20.10 8.35 14.88
C LEU A 100 -20.27 8.20 13.37
N GLN A 101 -21.52 8.20 12.86
CA GLN A 101 -21.82 8.05 11.44
C GLN A 101 -21.15 9.16 10.64
N LYS A 102 -21.28 10.43 11.07
CA LYS A 102 -20.68 11.58 10.38
C LYS A 102 -19.15 11.49 10.35
N ASP A 103 -18.52 11.13 11.47
CA ASP A 103 -17.07 11.09 11.56
C ASP A 103 -16.48 9.91 10.79
N LEU A 104 -17.15 8.75 10.76
CA LEU A 104 -16.77 7.63 9.90
C LEU A 104 -16.94 7.95 8.42
N THR A 105 -18.07 8.56 8.02
CA THR A 105 -18.28 9.04 6.65
C THR A 105 -17.13 9.95 6.21
N LYS A 106 -16.75 10.92 7.07
CA LYS A 106 -15.62 11.81 6.79
C LYS A 106 -14.30 11.05 6.70
N HIS A 107 -14.07 10.09 7.59
CA HIS A 107 -12.84 9.30 7.63
C HIS A 107 -12.66 8.46 6.36
N PHE A 108 -13.72 7.81 5.88
CA PHE A 108 -13.72 6.90 4.72
C PHE A 108 -14.02 7.58 3.38
N LEU A 109 -14.24 8.90 3.36
CA LEU A 109 -14.53 9.65 2.12
C LEU A 109 -13.43 9.51 1.05
N TYR A 110 -12.20 9.17 1.44
CA TYR A 110 -11.10 8.93 0.50
C TYR A 110 -11.34 7.73 -0.44
N LEU A 111 -12.29 6.84 -0.12
CA LEU A 111 -12.69 5.73 -0.97
C LEU A 111 -13.50 6.20 -2.19
N ALA A 112 -14.16 7.36 -2.14
CA ALA A 112 -14.81 7.97 -3.29
C ALA A 112 -13.75 8.63 -4.20
N ASP A 113 -12.93 7.79 -4.84
CA ASP A 113 -11.81 8.18 -5.68
C ASP A 113 -12.16 8.36 -7.16
N SER A 114 -13.44 8.23 -7.50
CA SER A 114 -14.06 8.60 -8.78
C SER A 114 -15.29 9.49 -8.55
N PRO A 115 -15.62 10.39 -9.50
CA PRO A 115 -16.75 11.32 -9.34
C PRO A 115 -18.07 10.60 -9.09
N GLY A 116 -18.86 11.08 -8.11
CA GLY A 116 -20.22 10.61 -7.84
C GLY A 116 -20.34 9.61 -6.69
N PHE A 117 -19.23 9.09 -6.19
CA PHE A 117 -19.19 8.06 -5.15
C PHE A 117 -19.27 8.59 -3.72
N GLU A 118 -19.23 9.91 -3.51
CA GLU A 118 -19.37 10.51 -2.19
C GLU A 118 -20.71 10.14 -1.55
N SER A 119 -21.78 10.15 -2.36
CA SER A 119 -23.13 9.76 -1.93
C SER A 119 -23.20 8.31 -1.43
N VAL A 120 -22.42 7.42 -2.05
CA VAL A 120 -22.30 6.00 -1.67
C VAL A 120 -21.65 5.88 -0.29
N VAL A 121 -20.56 6.62 -0.04
CA VAL A 121 -19.92 6.68 1.29
C VAL A 121 -20.94 7.13 2.34
N HIS A 122 -21.68 8.22 2.07
CA HIS A 122 -22.70 8.73 2.99
C HIS A 122 -23.75 7.66 3.33
N LYS A 123 -24.30 6.99 2.31
CA LYS A 123 -25.32 5.95 2.49
C LYS A 123 -24.80 4.75 3.29
N ILE A 124 -23.59 4.27 3.01
CA ILE A 124 -22.98 3.13 3.73
C ILE A 124 -22.82 3.47 5.21
N PHE A 125 -22.17 4.58 5.53
CA PHE A 125 -21.80 4.88 6.92
C PHE A 125 -22.96 5.42 7.78
N GLU A 126 -24.08 5.86 7.18
CA GLU A 126 -25.35 6.09 7.89
C GLU A 126 -25.90 4.81 8.54
N HIS A 127 -25.57 3.65 7.98
CA HIS A 127 -25.96 2.34 8.50
C HIS A 127 -25.01 1.81 9.59
N THR A 128 -24.02 2.61 10.01
CA THR A 128 -23.15 2.24 11.13
C THR A 128 -23.95 2.07 12.42
N LYS A 129 -23.72 0.95 13.12
CA LYS A 129 -24.27 0.67 14.44
C LYS A 129 -23.31 1.09 15.55
N LYS A 130 -22.03 0.70 15.43
CA LYS A 130 -20.96 1.06 16.39
C LYS A 130 -19.59 0.86 15.75
N ALA A 131 -18.56 1.45 16.35
CA ALA A 131 -17.18 1.19 15.99
C ALA A 131 -16.35 0.92 17.24
N LYS A 132 -15.28 0.15 17.07
CA LYS A 132 -14.33 -0.18 18.14
C LYS A 132 -12.93 -0.34 17.57
N ILE A 133 -11.92 -0.24 18.42
CA ILE A 133 -10.54 -0.58 18.07
C ILE A 133 -10.23 -1.93 18.70
N ASN A 134 -9.78 -2.88 17.88
CA ASN A 134 -9.25 -4.15 18.36
C ASN A 134 -7.77 -4.24 18.01
N LYS A 135 -6.91 -4.17 19.03
CA LYS A 135 -5.45 -4.05 18.86
C LYS A 135 -5.11 -2.86 17.96
N ASN A 136 -4.77 -3.12 16.69
CA ASN A 136 -4.35 -2.12 15.73
C ASN A 136 -5.28 -2.05 14.52
N THR A 137 -6.55 -2.38 14.72
CA THR A 137 -7.56 -2.47 13.67
C THR A 137 -8.79 -1.69 14.09
N LEU A 138 -9.24 -0.75 13.25
CA LEU A 138 -10.54 -0.12 13.38
C LEU A 138 -11.59 -1.09 12.85
N VAL A 139 -12.62 -1.35 13.66
CA VAL A 139 -13.70 -2.28 13.34
C VAL A 139 -15.02 -1.51 13.38
N VAL A 140 -15.72 -1.46 12.26
CA VAL A 140 -17.02 -0.80 12.10
C VAL A 140 -18.09 -1.88 11.93
N GLU A 141 -19.04 -1.93 12.86
CA GLU A 141 -20.17 -2.86 12.82
C GLU A 141 -21.41 -2.12 12.29
N PHE A 142 -22.08 -2.71 11.29
CA PHE A 142 -23.25 -2.13 10.61
C PHE A 142 -24.55 -2.71 11.16
N LYS A 143 -25.67 -2.03 10.88
CA LYS A 143 -27.02 -2.46 11.31
C LYS A 143 -27.42 -3.82 10.74
N SER A 144 -26.93 -4.19 9.56
CA SER A 144 -27.15 -5.50 8.93
C SER A 144 -26.49 -6.66 9.68
N GLY A 145 -25.51 -6.38 10.55
CA GLY A 145 -24.65 -7.39 11.19
C GLY A 145 -23.28 -7.55 10.52
N ASN A 146 -23.10 -6.99 9.32
CA ASN A 146 -21.81 -7.00 8.63
C ASN A 146 -20.78 -6.13 9.34
N THR A 147 -19.51 -6.42 9.08
CA THR A 147 -18.37 -5.70 9.66
C THR A 147 -17.39 -5.25 8.59
N LEU A 148 -16.90 -4.02 8.70
CA LEU A 148 -15.74 -3.54 7.96
C LEU A 148 -14.56 -3.40 8.92
N THR A 149 -13.46 -4.05 8.61
CA THR A 149 -12.19 -3.95 9.33
C THR A 149 -11.18 -3.14 8.53
N ALA A 150 -10.49 -2.23 9.19
CA ALA A 150 -9.53 -1.34 8.56
C ALA A 150 -8.18 -1.41 9.29
N SER A 151 -7.14 -1.80 8.54
CA SER A 151 -5.78 -1.92 9.08
C SER A 151 -5.10 -0.55 9.23
N PRO A 152 -3.95 -0.46 9.89
CA PRO A 152 -3.16 0.76 9.89
C PRO A 152 -2.74 1.18 8.46
N PRO A 153 -2.32 2.45 8.28
CA PRO A 153 -1.64 2.91 7.08
C PRO A 153 -0.54 1.96 6.61
N GLY A 154 -0.53 1.68 5.32
CA GLY A 154 0.53 0.93 4.63
C GLY A 154 1.67 1.83 4.18
N ASN A 155 2.70 1.22 3.57
CA ASN A 155 3.79 1.94 2.94
C ASN A 155 3.64 1.88 1.41
N PRO A 156 3.25 2.97 0.73
CA PRO A 156 3.10 3.01 -0.74
C PRO A 156 4.34 2.63 -1.52
N ASN A 157 5.52 2.86 -0.94
CA ASN A 157 6.78 2.49 -1.58
C ASN A 157 6.93 0.98 -1.75
N SER A 158 6.14 0.17 -1.05
CA SER A 158 6.07 -1.29 -1.22
C SER A 158 5.25 -1.71 -2.45
N TYR A 159 4.51 -0.79 -3.08
CA TYR A 159 3.52 -1.09 -4.12
C TYR A 159 3.71 -0.27 -5.41
N LYS A 160 4.94 0.12 -5.75
CA LYS A 160 5.26 1.09 -6.82
C LYS A 160 4.69 0.80 -8.23
N LYS A 161 4.26 -0.43 -8.50
CA LYS A 161 3.61 -0.80 -9.78
C LYS A 161 2.12 -0.45 -9.81
N PHE A 162 1.48 -0.29 -8.66
CA PHE A 162 0.05 0.00 -8.55
C PHE A 162 -0.27 1.46 -8.96
N PRO A 163 -1.51 1.72 -9.42
CA PRO A 163 -1.96 3.06 -9.78
C PRO A 163 -1.92 4.06 -8.62
N LYS A 164 -1.86 5.36 -8.93
CA LYS A 164 -1.70 6.40 -7.90
C LYS A 164 -2.94 6.48 -7.01
N SER A 165 -4.15 6.23 -7.53
CA SER A 165 -5.37 6.13 -6.71
C SER A 165 -5.21 5.08 -5.62
N PHE A 166 -4.83 3.85 -5.98
CA PHE A 166 -4.59 2.76 -5.04
C PHE A 166 -3.55 3.12 -3.98
N LEU A 167 -2.43 3.73 -4.39
CA LEU A 167 -1.39 4.17 -3.46
C LEU A 167 -1.94 5.13 -2.38
N LYS A 168 -2.87 6.04 -2.73
CA LYS A 168 -3.53 6.92 -1.75
C LYS A 168 -4.45 6.16 -0.80
N LEU A 169 -5.09 5.09 -1.26
CA LEU A 169 -5.95 4.26 -0.40
C LEU A 169 -5.12 3.55 0.68
N ILE A 170 -4.02 2.92 0.27
CA ILE A 170 -3.15 2.19 1.21
C ILE A 170 -2.41 3.12 2.18
N GLU A 171 -2.18 4.40 1.84
CA GLU A 171 -1.67 5.41 2.78
C GLU A 171 -2.65 5.67 3.94
N LYS A 172 -3.94 5.39 3.75
CA LYS A 172 -4.96 5.50 4.78
C LYS A 172 -5.13 4.19 5.53
N HIS A 173 -5.36 3.10 4.80
CA HIS A 173 -5.49 1.77 5.35
C HIS A 173 -4.85 0.76 4.41
N ASN A 174 -3.80 0.07 4.85
CA ASN A 174 -3.10 -0.93 4.03
C ASN A 174 -4.05 -2.00 3.47
N THR A 175 -5.06 -2.40 4.25
CA THR A 175 -6.15 -3.28 3.85
C THR A 175 -7.46 -2.85 4.47
N LEU A 176 -8.56 -3.00 3.72
CA LEU A 176 -9.93 -3.00 4.22
C LEU A 176 -10.56 -4.36 3.97
N LYS A 177 -11.26 -4.94 4.95
CA LYS A 177 -11.84 -6.28 4.81
C LYS A 177 -13.23 -6.41 5.41
N THR A 178 -14.10 -7.16 4.75
CA THR A 178 -15.31 -7.78 5.30
C THR A 178 -15.08 -9.29 5.47
N ASP A 179 -16.14 -10.05 5.72
CA ASP A 179 -16.05 -11.52 5.76
C ASP A 179 -15.88 -12.13 4.36
N ARG A 180 -16.23 -11.39 3.29
CA ARG A 180 -16.15 -11.87 1.90
C ARG A 180 -15.12 -11.13 1.06
N LEU A 181 -14.84 -9.87 1.37
CA LEU A 181 -14.11 -8.95 0.48
C LEU A 181 -12.85 -8.39 1.14
N GLU A 182 -11.75 -8.31 0.39
CA GLU A 182 -10.52 -7.64 0.80
C GLU A 182 -10.01 -6.65 -0.26
N LEU A 183 -10.00 -5.36 0.08
CA LEU A 183 -9.25 -4.33 -0.64
C LEU A 183 -7.84 -4.25 -0.06
N GLY A 184 -6.82 -4.36 -0.91
CA GLY A 184 -5.41 -4.36 -0.52
C GLY A 184 -4.54 -4.94 -1.62
N LYS A 185 -3.29 -5.30 -1.34
CA LYS A 185 -2.51 -6.07 -2.32
C LYS A 185 -2.91 -7.54 -2.24
N GLY A 186 -3.68 -8.01 -3.22
CA GLY A 186 -4.05 -9.40 -3.40
C GLY A 186 -2.96 -10.24 -4.07
N TYR A 187 -3.06 -11.55 -3.88
CA TYR A 187 -2.40 -12.55 -4.71
C TYR A 187 -3.40 -13.02 -5.77
N PHE A 188 -2.95 -13.14 -7.01
CA PHE A 188 -3.76 -13.66 -8.11
C PHE A 188 -3.01 -14.84 -8.72
N ASP A 189 -3.64 -16.02 -8.76
CA ASP A 189 -3.04 -17.21 -9.34
C ASP A 189 -3.19 -17.19 -10.86
N PHE A 190 -2.32 -16.44 -11.53
CA PHE A 190 -2.29 -16.39 -12.98
C PHE A 190 -1.95 -17.75 -13.63
N GLY A 191 -1.36 -18.69 -12.88
CA GLY A 191 -0.88 -19.97 -13.41
C GLY A 191 -1.99 -20.93 -13.84
N ILE A 192 -3.24 -20.66 -13.44
CA ILE A 192 -4.41 -21.46 -13.84
C ILE A 192 -4.89 -21.11 -15.26
N PHE A 193 -4.42 -20.00 -15.84
CA PHE A 193 -4.80 -19.54 -17.18
C PHE A 193 -3.72 -19.86 -18.22
N GLY A 194 -4.14 -20.29 -19.41
CA GLY A 194 -3.30 -20.62 -20.56
C GLY A 194 -3.74 -19.95 -21.86
N GLU A 195 -3.04 -20.24 -22.96
CA GLU A 195 -3.36 -19.71 -24.29
C GLU A 195 -4.83 -19.99 -24.65
N GLY A 196 -5.53 -18.97 -25.15
CA GLY A 196 -6.97 -19.02 -25.42
C GLY A 196 -7.84 -18.51 -24.28
N ASP A 197 -7.34 -18.45 -23.04
CA ASP A 197 -8.07 -17.81 -21.94
C ASP A 197 -7.99 -16.30 -22.05
N ARG A 198 -9.13 -15.61 -21.91
CA ARG A 198 -9.19 -14.15 -22.01
C ARG A 198 -8.20 -13.44 -21.08
N VAL A 199 -8.04 -13.93 -19.84
CA VAL A 199 -7.08 -13.39 -18.86
C VAL A 199 -5.65 -13.55 -19.37
N TYR A 200 -5.31 -14.70 -19.94
CA TYR A 200 -3.97 -14.95 -20.47
C TYR A 200 -3.66 -14.02 -21.65
N GLU A 201 -4.60 -13.88 -22.58
CA GLU A 201 -4.48 -13.04 -23.78
C GLU A 201 -4.36 -11.55 -23.42
N ILE A 202 -5.16 -11.04 -22.48
CA ILE A 202 -5.09 -9.64 -22.02
C ILE A 202 -3.69 -9.30 -21.51
N PHE A 203 -3.05 -10.23 -20.79
CA PHE A 203 -1.74 -10.02 -20.19
C PHE A 203 -0.57 -10.51 -21.04
N ASP A 204 -0.82 -11.02 -22.25
CA ASP A 204 0.21 -11.57 -23.15
C ASP A 204 1.10 -12.61 -22.40
N GLY A 205 0.45 -13.47 -21.61
CA GLY A 205 1.08 -14.48 -20.76
C GLY A 205 1.97 -13.96 -19.61
N LYS A 206 2.01 -12.64 -19.35
CA LYS A 206 2.95 -12.02 -18.39
C LYS A 206 2.35 -11.87 -17.00
N ALA A 207 2.40 -12.95 -16.20
CA ALA A 207 1.99 -12.94 -14.79
C ALA A 207 2.59 -11.79 -13.95
N SER A 208 3.83 -11.36 -14.23
CA SER A 208 4.51 -10.30 -13.47
C SER A 208 3.92 -8.89 -13.62
N ASN A 209 2.98 -8.72 -14.57
CA ASN A 209 2.24 -7.50 -14.84
C ASN A 209 0.88 -7.46 -14.15
N VAL A 210 0.42 -8.59 -13.60
CA VAL A 210 -0.87 -8.67 -12.91
C VAL A 210 -0.79 -7.96 -11.57
N LEU A 211 -1.76 -7.09 -11.33
CA LEU A 211 -1.90 -6.34 -10.09
C LEU A 211 -3.35 -6.51 -9.63
N CYS A 212 -3.55 -7.29 -8.56
CA CYS A 212 -4.86 -7.52 -7.95
C CYS A 212 -5.03 -6.61 -6.73
N PRO A 213 -5.85 -5.56 -6.80
CA PRO A 213 -6.15 -4.72 -5.64
C PRO A 213 -7.36 -5.19 -4.82
N LEU A 214 -8.18 -6.13 -5.30
CA LEU A 214 -9.44 -6.51 -4.66
C LEU A 214 -9.77 -7.99 -4.93
N HIS A 215 -10.04 -8.74 -3.86
CA HIS A 215 -10.26 -10.20 -3.91
C HIS A 215 -11.45 -10.62 -3.03
N TYR A 216 -12.25 -11.57 -3.51
CA TYR A 216 -13.32 -12.24 -2.78
C TYR A 216 -12.87 -13.61 -2.27
N THR A 217 -13.46 -14.07 -1.16
CA THR A 217 -13.20 -15.40 -0.60
C THR A 217 -13.66 -16.57 -1.47
N ASP A 218 -14.48 -16.32 -2.50
CA ASP A 218 -14.91 -17.30 -3.50
C ASP A 218 -13.96 -17.41 -4.72
N ASN A 219 -12.80 -16.76 -4.65
CA ASN A 219 -11.80 -16.63 -5.71
C ASN A 219 -12.23 -15.74 -6.89
N SER A 220 -13.22 -14.87 -6.72
CA SER A 220 -13.44 -13.76 -7.65
C SER A 220 -12.42 -12.65 -7.37
N ASP A 221 -11.75 -12.20 -8.42
CA ASP A 221 -10.66 -11.24 -8.35
C ASP A 221 -10.91 -10.05 -9.27
N TRP A 222 -10.41 -8.88 -8.89
CA TRP A 222 -10.40 -7.70 -9.75
C TRP A 222 -8.96 -7.28 -9.95
N ILE A 223 -8.53 -7.25 -11.21
CA ILE A 223 -7.15 -6.95 -11.58
C ILE A 223 -7.08 -5.70 -12.45
N TYR A 224 -5.99 -4.96 -12.39
CA TYR A 224 -5.81 -3.81 -13.28
C TYR A 224 -5.53 -4.26 -14.71
N HIS A 225 -6.28 -3.71 -15.66
CA HIS A 225 -6.08 -3.96 -17.08
C HIS A 225 -4.73 -3.36 -17.53
N PRO A 226 -3.92 -4.07 -18.35
CA PRO A 226 -2.57 -3.61 -18.68
C PRO A 226 -2.52 -2.39 -19.61
N THR A 227 -3.57 -2.16 -20.42
CA THR A 227 -3.58 -1.10 -21.46
C THR A 227 -4.78 -0.16 -21.41
N GLU A 228 -6.01 -0.67 -21.28
CA GLU A 228 -7.23 0.13 -21.09
C GLU A 228 -7.20 1.01 -19.85
N LYS A 229 -7.81 2.19 -19.95
CA LYS A 229 -7.81 3.23 -18.92
C LYS A 229 -9.19 3.82 -18.69
N ASN A 230 -9.43 4.28 -17.48
CA ASN A 230 -10.56 5.12 -17.14
C ASN A 230 -10.36 6.59 -17.60
N LYS A 231 -11.37 7.44 -17.34
CA LYS A 231 -11.40 8.85 -17.74
C LYS A 231 -10.29 9.68 -17.06
N GLU A 232 -9.78 9.19 -15.95
CA GLU A 232 -8.75 9.75 -15.09
C GLU A 232 -7.33 9.32 -15.54
N GLY A 233 -7.25 8.46 -16.55
CA GLY A 233 -5.99 7.97 -17.14
C GLY A 233 -5.31 6.88 -16.33
N GLU A 234 -5.98 6.31 -15.33
CA GLU A 234 -5.54 5.14 -14.58
C GLU A 234 -6.08 3.85 -15.22
N PRO A 235 -5.44 2.68 -15.00
CA PRO A 235 -5.91 1.42 -15.54
C PRO A 235 -7.37 1.12 -15.21
N ALA A 236 -8.14 0.68 -16.21
CA ALA A 236 -9.46 0.10 -15.98
C ALA A 236 -9.32 -1.17 -15.12
N ILE A 237 -10.39 -1.56 -14.43
CA ILE A 237 -10.39 -2.75 -13.57
C ILE A 237 -11.11 -3.88 -14.29
N PHE A 238 -10.44 -5.01 -14.40
CA PHE A 238 -10.94 -6.20 -15.07
C PHE A 238 -11.38 -7.23 -14.02
N PRO A 239 -12.68 -7.58 -13.95
CA PRO A 239 -13.18 -8.64 -13.10
C PRO A 239 -12.85 -10.03 -13.66
N VAL A 240 -12.41 -10.93 -12.79
CA VAL A 240 -12.14 -12.34 -13.03
C VAL A 240 -13.02 -13.12 -12.06
N ILE A 241 -14.21 -13.51 -12.50
CA ILE A 241 -15.24 -14.15 -11.65
C ILE A 241 -15.30 -15.63 -12.00
N HIS A 242 -15.30 -16.49 -10.97
CA HIS A 242 -15.07 -17.93 -11.11
C HIS A 242 -16.24 -18.73 -11.74
N GLU A 243 -17.31 -18.07 -12.22
CA GLU A 243 -18.54 -18.74 -12.69
C GLU A 243 -19.13 -18.23 -14.03
N MET A 244 -18.57 -17.20 -14.68
CA MET A 244 -19.11 -16.70 -15.95
C MET A 244 -17.98 -16.26 -16.89
N GLU A 245 -17.64 -17.11 -17.86
CA GLU A 245 -16.72 -16.79 -18.96
C GLU A 245 -17.31 -15.78 -19.98
N ASP A 246 -18.59 -15.44 -19.84
CA ASP A 246 -19.29 -14.57 -20.78
C ASP A 246 -19.21 -13.09 -20.38
N GLU A 247 -18.47 -12.32 -21.19
CA GLU A 247 -18.54 -10.87 -21.37
C GLU A 247 -18.65 -9.98 -20.12
N ILE A 248 -17.78 -10.18 -19.13
CA ILE A 248 -17.64 -9.16 -18.09
C ILE A 248 -16.84 -7.98 -18.66
N ASN A 249 -17.47 -6.81 -18.68
CA ASN A 249 -16.88 -5.57 -19.17
C ASN A 249 -15.91 -4.99 -18.12
N PRO A 250 -14.82 -4.34 -18.56
CA PRO A 250 -13.98 -3.57 -17.66
C PRO A 250 -14.79 -2.49 -16.92
N ILE A 251 -14.39 -2.25 -15.68
CA ILE A 251 -14.90 -1.21 -14.82
C ILE A 251 -14.02 0.04 -14.99
N TYR A 252 -14.67 1.19 -15.22
CA TYR A 252 -14.00 2.44 -15.57
C TYR A 252 -14.01 3.50 -14.46
N TYR A 253 -14.19 3.11 -13.21
CA TYR A 253 -13.88 3.94 -12.04
C TYR A 253 -12.69 3.35 -11.28
N ASN A 254 -12.10 4.13 -10.38
CA ASN A 254 -10.98 3.72 -9.56
C ASN A 254 -11.42 2.69 -8.50
N ILE A 255 -10.44 2.01 -7.90
CA ILE A 255 -10.69 0.82 -7.08
C ILE A 255 -11.38 1.14 -5.75
N GLY A 256 -11.17 2.34 -5.19
CA GLY A 256 -11.88 2.75 -3.97
C GLY A 256 -13.39 2.82 -4.22
N SER A 257 -13.76 3.37 -5.36
CA SER A 257 -15.14 3.51 -5.80
C SER A 257 -15.77 2.16 -6.12
N LEU A 258 -15.02 1.24 -6.74
CA LEU A 258 -15.47 -0.14 -6.90
C LEU A 258 -15.68 -0.84 -5.57
N PHE A 259 -14.74 -0.71 -4.64
CA PHE A 259 -14.87 -1.28 -3.31
C PHE A 259 -16.13 -0.77 -2.58
N LEU A 260 -16.48 0.51 -2.73
CA LEU A 260 -17.73 1.06 -2.18
C LEU A 260 -18.99 0.40 -2.77
N GLN A 261 -19.00 0.09 -4.06
CA GLN A 261 -20.14 -0.63 -4.65
C GLN A 261 -20.23 -2.06 -4.13
N GLN A 262 -19.10 -2.76 -4.06
CA GLN A 262 -19.06 -4.13 -3.56
C GLN A 262 -19.48 -4.18 -2.08
N LEU A 263 -19.10 -3.16 -1.28
CA LEU A 263 -19.60 -3.01 0.08
C LEU A 263 -21.11 -2.74 0.14
N ALA A 264 -21.63 -1.85 -0.72
CA ALA A 264 -23.05 -1.53 -0.76
C ALA A 264 -23.88 -2.77 -1.14
N ASP A 265 -23.43 -3.54 -2.13
CA ASP A 265 -24.02 -4.81 -2.53
C ASP A 265 -23.98 -5.84 -1.39
N GLU A 266 -22.81 -6.05 -0.77
CA GLU A 266 -22.67 -6.94 0.38
C GLU A 266 -23.54 -6.56 1.58
N PHE A 267 -23.79 -5.27 1.76
CA PHE A 267 -24.58 -4.76 2.88
C PHE A 267 -26.05 -4.57 2.53
N GLU A 268 -26.47 -4.91 1.31
CA GLU A 268 -27.83 -4.73 0.77
C GLU A 268 -28.30 -3.26 0.90
N ILE A 269 -27.41 -2.31 0.62
CA ILE A 269 -27.68 -0.87 0.69
C ILE A 269 -27.96 -0.33 -0.71
N GLU A 270 -29.18 0.14 -0.95
CA GLU A 270 -29.56 0.75 -2.22
C GLU A 270 -28.83 2.08 -2.48
N VAL A 271 -27.97 2.07 -3.49
CA VAL A 271 -27.20 3.24 -3.95
C VAL A 271 -27.64 3.59 -5.36
N GLU A 272 -27.86 4.88 -5.63
CA GLU A 272 -28.14 5.33 -7.00
C GLU A 272 -26.78 5.49 -7.68
N MET A 273 -26.56 4.76 -8.76
CA MET A 273 -25.36 4.89 -9.59
C MET A 273 -25.59 6.02 -10.61
N LEU A 274 -24.63 6.93 -10.72
CA LEU A 274 -24.61 8.01 -11.72
C LEU A 274 -24.08 7.54 -13.08
#